data_AF-A0A7V1BVV4-F1
#
_entry.id   AF-A0A7V1BVV4-F1
#
_cell.length_a   1.000
_cell.length_b   1.000
_cell.length_c   1.000
_cell.angle_alpha   90.00
_cell.angle_beta   90.00
_cell.angle_gamma   90.00
#
_symmetry.space_group_name_H-M   'P 1'
#
loop_
_entity.id
_entity.type
_entity.pdbx_description
1 polymer ?
#
loop_
_entity_poly.entity_id
_entity_poly.type
_entity_poly.pdbx_seq_one_letter_code
_entity_poly.pdbx_strand_id
1 'polypeptide(L)' 'MIKNPEILKKFEDSLIRNEGKVPFNQSIRLFTSMWNEGVRLGVLPPKEPLEGIEVDIRIAKVLNSCLKKSSPG' A
#
# COMPACT_ATOMS: atom_id res chain seq x y z
N MET A 1 13.94 11.26 4.11
CA MET A 1 14.96 10.33 3.60
C MET A 1 15.33 9.35 4.71
N ILE A 2 15.18 8.04 4.50
CA ILE A 2 15.48 7.03 5.53
C ILE A 2 17.00 6.85 5.60
N LYS A 3 17.57 7.08 6.79
CA LYS A 3 19.02 7.04 7.02
C LYS A 3 19.58 5.62 7.10
N ASN A 4 18.77 4.67 7.56
CA ASN A 4 19.16 3.27 7.68
C ASN A 4 17.94 2.36 7.42
N PRO A 5 17.81 1.83 6.19
CA PRO A 5 16.64 1.03 5.81
C PRO A 5 16.58 -0.31 6.56
N GLU A 6 17.72 -0.90 6.92
CA GLU A 6 17.76 -2.19 7.63
C GLU A 6 17.21 -2.09 9.06
N ILE A 7 17.49 -0.99 9.75
CA ILE A 7 16.94 -0.74 11.09
C ILE A 7 15.43 -0.56 11.01
N LEU A 8 14.95 0.22 10.03
CA LEU A 8 13.52 0.43 9.83
C LEU A 8 12.81 -0.90 9.53
N LYS A 9 13.37 -1.70 8.63
CA LYS A 9 12.83 -3.01 8.29
C LYS A 9 12.76 -3.94 9.51
N LYS A 10 13.82 -3.99 10.33
CA LYS A 10 13.82 -4.80 11.56
C LYS A 10 12.74 -4.37 12.55
N PHE A 11 12.52 -3.06 12.68
CA PHE A 11 11.46 -2.50 13.50
C PHE A 11 10.08 -2.90 12.97
N GLU A 12 9.81 -2.69 11.68
CA GLU A 12 8.54 -3.06 11.04
C GLU A 12 8.26 -4.56 11.17
N ASP A 13 9.25 -5.40 10.86
CA ASP A 13 9.18 -6.86 10.99
C ASP A 13 8.88 -7.27 12.45
N SER A 14 9.45 -6.58 13.44
CA SER A 14 9.17 -6.84 14.86
C SER A 14 7.77 -6.40 15.27
N LEU A 15 7.33 -5.24 14.80
CA LEU A 15 6.01 -4.71 15.10
C LEU A 15 4.91 -5.63 14.56
N ILE A 16 5.05 -6.10 13.32
CA ILE A 16 4.11 -7.04 12.69
C ILE A 16 4.06 -8.37 13.45
N ARG A 17 5.22 -8.91 13.86
CA ARG A 17 5.27 -10.17 14.63
C ARG A 17 4.59 -10.06 15.99
N ASN A 18 4.76 -8.93 16.68
CA ASN A 18 4.33 -8.78 18.07
C ASN A 18 2.89 -8.26 18.19
N GLU A 19 2.49 -7.29 17.37
CA GLU A 19 1.18 -6.66 17.45
C GLU A 19 0.13 -7.34 16.55
N GLY A 20 0.58 -8.13 15.57
CA GLY A 20 -0.30 -8.79 14.61
C GLY A 20 -0.99 -7.79 13.68
N LYS A 21 -2.17 -8.16 13.17
CA LYS A 21 -2.94 -7.29 12.28
C LYS A 21 -3.60 -6.17 13.07
N VAL A 22 -3.37 -4.92 12.66
CA VAL A 22 -4.04 -3.76 13.22
C VAL A 22 -5.56 -3.86 12.97
N PRO A 23 -6.41 -3.70 14.00
CA PRO A 23 -7.87 -3.71 13.85
C PRO A 23 -8.33 -2.65 12.83
N PHE A 24 -9.40 -2.96 12.07
CA PHE A 24 -9.86 -2.11 10.97
C PHE A 24 -10.11 -0.65 11.39
N ASN A 25 -10.73 -0.42 12.54
CA ASN A 25 -11.02 0.92 13.08
C ASN A 25 -9.74 1.74 13.36
N GLN A 26 -8.66 1.07 13.76
CA GLN A 26 -7.37 1.71 14.01
C GLN A 26 -6.63 1.94 12.70
N SER A 27 -6.66 0.97 11.79
CA SER A 27 -6.08 1.08 10.45
C SER A 27 -6.68 2.24 9.66
N ILE A 28 -8.01 2.38 9.66
CA ILE A 28 -8.67 3.46 8.93
C ILE A 28 -8.35 4.83 9.54
N ARG A 29 -8.28 4.93 10.87
CA ARG A 29 -7.92 6.19 11.55
C ARG A 29 -6.49 6.60 11.23
N LEU A 30 -5.55 5.64 11.24
CA LEU A 30 -4.16 5.88 10.85
C LEU A 30 -4.07 6.34 9.40
N PHE A 31 -4.72 5.61 8.49
CA PHE A 31 -4.77 5.96 7.06
C PHE A 31 -5.30 7.38 6.83
N THR A 32 -6.47 7.73 7.39
CA THR A 32 -7.07 9.06 7.21
C THR A 32 -6.17 10.17 7.77
N SER A 33 -5.49 9.91 8.90
CA SER A 33 -4.57 10.88 9.49
C SER A 33 -3.36 11.13 8.59
N MET A 34 -2.76 10.07 8.04
CA MET A 34 -1.65 10.16 7.09
C MET A 34 -2.06 10.83 5.77
N TRP A 35 -3.26 10.51 5.27
CA TRP A 35 -3.83 11.15 4.09
C TRP A 35 -3.93 12.67 4.27
N ASN A 36 -4.55 13.10 5.38
CA ASN A 36 -4.70 14.52 5.69
C ASN A 36 -3.35 15.23 5.85
N GLU A 37 -2.35 14.55 6.40
CA GLU A 37 -0.99 15.08 6.48
C GLU A 37 -0.37 15.24 5.08
N GLY A 38 -0.49 14.25 4.21
CA GLY A 38 -0.01 14.35 2.83
C GLY A 38 -0.69 15.48 2.04
N VAL A 39 -1.98 15.70 2.28
CA VAL A 39 -2.71 16.85 1.71
C VAL A 39 -2.16 18.17 2.26
N ARG A 40 -1.94 18.29 3.57
CA ARG A 40 -1.34 19.49 4.18
C ARG A 40 0.06 19.79 3.65
N LEU A 41 0.85 18.75 3.39
CA LEU A 41 2.19 18.85 2.82
C LEU A 41 2.18 19.13 1.31
N GLY A 42 1.02 19.12 0.65
CA GLY A 42 0.88 19.35 -0.78
C GLY A 42 1.46 18.23 -1.66
N VAL A 43 1.70 17.05 -1.08
CA VAL A 43 2.16 15.85 -1.81
C VAL A 43 0.99 14.98 -2.29
N LEU A 44 -0.18 15.14 -1.67
CA LEU A 44 -1.42 14.49 -2.09
C LEU A 44 -2.51 15.54 -2.41
N PRO A 45 -3.39 15.25 -3.38
CA PRO A 45 -3.27 14.16 -4.36
C PRO A 45 -2.05 14.39 -5.29
N PRO A 46 -1.58 13.35 -6.00
CA PRO A 46 -0.57 13.51 -7.03
C PRO A 46 -0.99 14.55 -8.06
N LYS A 47 -0.02 15.23 -8.67
CA LYS A 47 -0.30 16.25 -9.71
C LYS A 47 -0.95 15.63 -10.93
N GLU A 48 -0.43 14.47 -11.36
CA GLU A 48 -1.00 13.67 -12.42
C GLU A 48 -1.94 12.63 -11.80
N PRO A 49 -3.27 12.72 -12.00
CA PRO A 49 -4.23 11.86 -11.30
C PRO A 49 -4.04 10.36 -11.54
N LEU A 50 -3.42 9.99 -12.65
CA LEU A 50 -3.13 8.61 -13.05
C LEU A 50 -1.64 8.25 -12.93
N GLU A 51 -0.86 9.02 -12.17
CA GLU A 51 0.54 8.69 -11.93
C GLU A 51 0.68 7.27 -11.38
N GLY A 52 1.38 6.40 -12.13
CA GLY A 52 1.63 5.00 -11.75
C GLY A 52 0.55 4.00 -12.17
N ILE A 53 -0.52 4.43 -12.87
CA ILE A 53 -1.63 3.56 -13.28
C ILE A 53 -1.18 2.40 -14.19
N GLU A 54 -0.06 2.53 -14.90
CA GLU A 54 0.48 1.49 -15.79
C GLU A 54 0.84 0.22 -15.01
N VAL A 55 1.34 0.39 -13.78
CA VAL A 55 1.66 -0.73 -12.88
C VAL A 55 0.38 -1.43 -12.45
N ASP A 56 -0.65 -0.68 -12.07
CA ASP A 56 -1.95 -1.22 -11.68
C ASP A 56 -2.60 -1.98 -12.84
N ILE A 57 -2.60 -1.40 -14.05
CA ILE A 57 -3.11 -2.04 -15.27
C ILE A 57 -2.33 -3.34 -15.55
N ARG A 58 -1.00 -3.33 -15.41
CA ARG A 58 -0.16 -4.51 -15.62
C ARG A 58 -0.50 -5.62 -14.63
N ILE A 59 -0.63 -5.29 -13.34
CA ILE A 59 -0.98 -6.26 -12.30
C ILE A 59 -2.38 -6.83 -12.56
N ALA A 60 -3.36 -5.97 -12.87
CA ALA A 60 -4.72 -6.39 -13.19
C ALA A 60 -4.75 -7.35 -14.39
N LYS A 61 -3.96 -7.09 -15.44
CA LYS A 61 -3.82 -8.00 -16.60
C LYS A 61 -3.28 -9.37 -16.19
N VAL A 62 -2.24 -9.43 -15.35
CA VAL A 62 -1.66 -10.70 -14.86
C VAL A 62 -2.72 -11.48 -14.08
N LEU A 63 -3.37 -10.86 -13.10
CA LEU A 63 -4.41 -11.52 -12.30
C LEU A 63 -5.55 -12.06 -13.18
N ASN A 64 -6.05 -11.25 -14.11
CA ASN A 64 -7.09 -11.66 -15.05
C ASN A 64 -6.66 -12.81 -15.97
N SER A 65 -5.37 -12.90 -16.32
CA SER A 65 -4.85 -14.01 -17.12
C SER A 65 -4.77 -15.32 -16.33
N CYS A 66 -4.53 -15.25 -15.02
CA CYS A 66 -4.52 -16.39 -14.11
C CYS A 66 -5.95 -16.90 -13.84
N LEU A 67 -6.92 -15.98 -13.67
CA LEU A 67 -8.33 -16.32 -13.45
C LEU A 67 -8.99 -17.02 -14.66
N LYS A 68 -8.58 -16.71 -15.90
CA LYS A 68 -9.16 -17.33 -17.11
C LYS A 68 -8.76 -18.79 -17.33
N LYS A 69 -7.86 -19.38 -16.52
CA LYS A 69 -7.37 -20.76 -16.69
C LYS A 69 -7.90 -21.76 -15.66
N SER A 70 -8.79 -21.36 -14.75
CA SER A 70 -9.30 -22.22 -13.67
C SER A 70 -10.66 -22.87 -13.94
N SER A 71 -11.04 -23.12 -15.19
CA SER A 71 -12.20 -24.00 -15.48
C SER A 71 -12.00 -24.77 -16.78
N PRO A 72 -11.62 -26.06 -16.72
CA PRO A 72 -12.06 -27.03 -17.70
C PRO A 72 -13.55 -27.30 -17.41
N GLY A 73 -14.41 -26.66 -18.19
CA GLY A 73 -15.79 -27.13 -18.40
C GLY A 73 -15.82 -28.07 -19.60
#